data_AF-A0A941CDI6-F1
#
_entry.id   AF-A0A941CDI6-F1
#
_cell.length_a   1.000
_cell.length_b   1.000
_cell.length_c   1.000
_cell.angle_alpha   90.00
_cell.angle_beta   90.00
_cell.angle_gamma   90.00
#
_symmetry.space_group_name_H-M   'P 1'
#
loop_
_entity.id
_entity.type
_entity.pdbx_description
1 polymer ?
#
loop_
_entity_poly.entity_id
_entity_poly.type
_entity_poly.pdbx_seq_one_letter_code
_entity_poly.pdbx_strand_id
1 'polypeptide(L)' 'MIEYSNLKNVLAKKFPNDINSYIDGKTDFILDILKKEGIKNSETELIENENKKPTHSNI' A
#
# COMPACT_ATOMS: atom_id res chain seq x y z
N MET A 1 10.30 -6.10 10.99
CA MET A 1 10.78 -6.16 9.58
C MET A 1 10.42 -7.45 8.83
N ILE A 2 10.29 -8.61 9.49
CA ILE A 2 9.93 -9.89 8.81
C ILE A 2 8.53 -9.85 8.19
N GLU A 3 7.55 -9.30 8.91
CA GLU A 3 6.14 -9.25 8.49
C GLU A 3 5.94 -8.52 7.16
N TYR A 4 6.53 -7.34 6.99
CA TYR A 4 6.44 -6.59 5.73
C TYR A 4 7.08 -7.31 4.55
N SER A 5 8.19 -8.03 4.77
CA SER A 5 8.82 -8.83 3.72
C SER A 5 7.91 -9.99 3.28
N ASN A 6 7.31 -10.69 4.24
CA ASN A 6 6.37 -11.76 3.97
C ASN A 6 5.12 -11.24 3.25
N LEU A 7 4.60 -10.07 3.65
CA LEU A 7 3.48 -9.43 2.97
C LEU A 7 3.78 -9.20 1.49
N LYS A 8 4.96 -8.63 1.15
CA LYS A 8 5.34 -8.42 -0.25
C LYS A 8 5.33 -9.73 -1.05
N ASN A 9 5.87 -10.81 -0.47
CA ASN A 9 5.86 -12.11 -1.13
C ASN A 9 4.43 -12.67 -1.33
N VAL A 10 3.55 -12.48 -0.35
CA VAL A 10 2.13 -12.88 -0.45
C VAL A 10 1.41 -12.07 -1.52
N LEU A 11 1.55 -10.74 -1.52
CA LEU A 11 0.91 -9.85 -2.48
C LEU A 11 1.42 -10.11 -3.90
N ALA A 12 2.72 -10.32 -4.10
CA ALA A 12 3.28 -10.63 -5.41
C ALA A 12 2.76 -11.97 -5.98
N LYS A 13 2.54 -12.97 -5.12
CA LYS A 13 1.91 -14.24 -5.52
C LYS A 13 0.42 -14.11 -5.81
N LYS A 14 -0.28 -13.26 -5.04
CA LYS A 14 -1.73 -13.05 -5.16
C LYS A 14 -2.10 -12.17 -6.37
N PHE A 15 -1.26 -11.19 -6.69
CA PHE A 15 -1.47 -10.20 -7.74
C PHE A 15 -0.29 -10.17 -8.73
N PRO A 16 0.01 -11.27 -9.44
CA PRO A 16 1.20 -11.36 -10.28
C PRO A 16 1.18 -10.40 -11.48
N ASN A 17 -0.02 -10.04 -11.97
CA ASN A 17 -0.21 -9.17 -13.13
C ASN A 17 -1.03 -7.90 -12.79
N ASP A 18 -1.25 -7.63 -11.50
CA ASP A 18 -2.03 -6.49 -11.03
C ASP A 18 -1.19 -5.66 -10.06
N ILE A 19 -0.42 -4.74 -10.63
CA ILE A 19 0.49 -3.88 -9.88
C ILE A 19 -0.26 -2.91 -8.96
N ASN A 20 -1.48 -2.50 -9.34
CA ASN A 20 -2.29 -1.59 -8.53
C ASN A 20 -2.71 -2.30 -7.24
N SER A 21 -3.29 -3.51 -7.34
CA SER A 21 -3.65 -4.30 -6.15
C SER A 21 -2.46 -4.65 -5.26
N TYR A 22 -1.26 -4.85 -5.85
CA TYR A 22 -0.02 -5.03 -5.09
C TYR A 22 0.39 -3.76 -4.32
N ILE A 23 0.24 -2.58 -4.93
CA ILE A 23 0.53 -1.29 -4.29
C ILE A 23 -0.50 -0.99 -3.20
N ASP A 24 -1.79 -1.23 -3.47
CA ASP A 24 -2.88 -1.02 -2.51
C ASP A 24 -2.65 -1.83 -1.24
N GLY A 25 -2.35 -3.13 -1.38
CA GLY A 25 -2.11 -4.00 -0.22
C GLY A 25 -0.90 -3.59 0.63
N LYS A 26 0.17 -3.07 0.01
CA LYS A 26 1.30 -2.52 0.77
C LYS A 26 0.92 -1.21 1.46
N THR A 27 0.13 -0.38 0.79
CA THR A 27 -0.31 0.91 1.29
C THR A 27 -1.17 0.71 2.53
N ASP A 28 -2.16 -0.16 2.47
CA ASP A 28 -3.05 -0.47 3.60
C ASP A 28 -2.27 -0.91 4.84
N PHE A 29 -1.27 -1.80 4.66
CA PHE A 29 -0.43 -2.26 5.76
C PHE A 29 0.39 -1.13 6.40
N ILE A 30 1.00 -0.26 5.59
CA ILE A 30 1.79 0.87 6.10
C ILE A 30 0.88 1.87 6.83
N LEU A 31 -0.29 2.18 6.26
CA LEU A 31 -1.22 3.12 6.87
C LEU A 31 -1.78 2.61 8.19
N ASP A 32 -2.04 1.31 8.32
CA ASP A 32 -2.46 0.69 9.58
C ASP A 32 -1.40 0.86 10.67
N ILE A 33 -0.12 0.67 10.36
CA ILE A 33 0.98 0.92 11.30
C ILE A 33 1.03 2.40 11.69
N LEU A 34 0.99 3.32 10.72
CA LEU A 34 1.07 4.76 11.00
C LEU A 34 -0.08 5.22 11.89
N LYS A 35 -1.30 4.73 11.64
CA LYS A 35 -2.47 5.03 12.48
C LYS A 35 -2.31 4.49 13.90
N LYS A 36 -1.74 3.29 14.08
CA LYS A 36 -1.45 2.71 15.40
C LYS A 36 -0.42 3.52 16.19
N GLU A 37 0.55 4.13 15.50
CA GLU A 37 1.55 5.02 16.11
C GLU A 37 1.04 6.46 16.35
N GLY A 38 -0.24 6.73 16.08
CA GLY A 38 -0.89 8.00 16.39
C GLY A 38 -0.84 9.05 15.28
N ILE A 39 -0.41 8.68 14.08
CA ILE A 39 -0.52 9.55 12.89
C ILE A 39 -1.99 9.70 12.50
N LYS A 40 -2.43 10.93 12.26
CA LYS A 40 -3.85 11.22 12.03
C LYS A 40 -4.29 10.80 10.65
N ASN A 41 -5.58 10.51 10.52
CA ASN A 41 -6.19 10.15 9.24
C ASN A 41 -5.91 11.20 8.15
N SER A 42 -6.03 12.48 8.47
CA SER A 42 -5.73 13.59 7.55
C SER A 42 -4.30 13.59 7.00
N GLU A 43 -3.33 13.06 7.76
CA GLU A 43 -1.94 12.94 7.34
C GLU A 43 -1.73 11.68 6.48
N THR A 44 -2.44 10.60 6.81
CA THR A 44 -2.40 9.35 6.03
C THR A 44 -3.16 9.40 4.71
N GLU A 45 -4.17 10.26 4.59
CA GLU A 45 -4.98 10.42 3.36
C GLU A 45 -4.13 10.87 2.17
N LEU A 46 -3.13 11.73 2.38
CA LEU A 46 -2.21 12.13 1.31
C LEU A 46 -1.45 10.91 0.76
N ILE A 47 -0.93 10.05 1.65
CA ILE A 47 -0.19 8.85 1.27
C ILE A 47 -1.09 7.86 0.54
N GLU A 48 -2.31 7.66 1.04
CA GLU A 48 -3.30 6.82 0.39
C GLU A 48 -3.61 7.30 -1.03
N ASN A 49 -3.89 8.60 -1.17
CA ASN A 49 -4.22 9.20 -2.46
C ASN A 49 -3.07 9.14 -3.46
N GLU A 50 -1.82 9.32 -3.03
CA GLU A 50 -0.68 9.23 -3.94
C GLU A 50 -0.39 7.78 -4.35
N ASN A 51 -0.44 6.84 -3.43
CA ASN A 51 -0.07 5.46 -3.71
C ASN A 51 -1.15 4.67 -4.45
N LYS A 52 -2.44 4.96 -4.21
CA LYS A 52 -3.56 4.27 -4.86
C LYS A 52 -3.97 4.89 -6.19
N LYS A 53 -3.20 5.86 -6.70
CA LYS A 53 -3.39 6.36 -8.07
C LYS A 53 -3.12 5.22 -9.06
N PRO A 54 -4.01 4.98 -10.04
CA PRO A 54 -3.74 4.01 -11.09
C PRO A 54 -2.44 4.39 -11.81
N THR A 55 -1.46 3.49 -11.84
CA THR A 55 -0.16 3.78 -12.48
C THR A 55 -0.22 3.84 -14.03
N HIS A 56 -1.42 3.93 -14.63
CA HIS A 56 -1.63 4.05 -16.06
C HIS A 56 -2.74 5.04 -16.39
N SER A 57 -2.49 6.34 -16.17
CA SER A 57 -3.06 7.37 -17.04
C SER A 57 -2.00 7.71 -18.08
N ASN A 58 -2.11 7.02 -19.22
CA ASN A 58 -1.44 7.23 -20.50
C ASN A 58 -0.44 8.40 -20.60
N ILE A 59 0.83 8.05 -20.82
CA ILE A 59 1.65 8.69 -21.87
C ILE A 59 1.63 7.71 -23.03
#